data_AF-D3AP39-F1
#
_entry.id   AF-D3AP39-F1
#
_cell.length_a   1.000
_cell.length_b   1.000
_cell.length_c   1.000
_cell.angle_alpha   90.00
_cell.angle_beta   90.00
_cell.angle_gamma   90.00
#
_symmetry.space_group_name_H-M   'P 1'
#
loop_
_entity.id
_entity.type
_entity.pdbx_description
1 polymer ?
#
loop_
_entity_poly.entity_id
_entity_poly.type
_entity_poly.pdbx_seq_one_letter_code
_entity_poly.pdbx_strand_id
1 'polypeptide(L)'
;MTGLIITGGSINCAFAGAFLKIREFDMVIAVDGGLAAVKSLNIRPDAIVGDFDTVKGELLEEYRRMGGIAFEQHQPEKDETDTELALRTAMEAGVNDIVLLGATGGRLDHSIG
;
A
#
# COMPACT_ATOMS: atom_id res chain seq x y z
N MET A 1 -15.03 -8.82 3.50
CA MET A 1 -13.62 -8.49 3.74
C MET A 1 -13.27 -7.32 2.84
N THR A 2 -12.90 -6.20 3.45
CA THR A 2 -12.59 -4.94 2.76
C THR A 2 -11.10 -4.67 2.91
N GLY A 3 -10.41 -4.43 1.80
CA GLY A 3 -9.00 -4.12 1.76
C GLY A 3 -8.76 -2.65 1.48
N LEU A 4 -7.73 -2.09 2.07
CA LEU A 4 -7.26 -0.75 1.82
C LEU A 4 -5.85 -0.80 1.24
N ILE A 5 -5.67 -0.25 0.05
CA ILE A 5 -4.36 -0.10 -0.57
C ILE A 5 -3.98 1.38 -0.50
N ILE A 6 -2.84 1.67 0.12
CA ILE A 6 -2.30 3.03 0.28
C ILE A 6 -1.03 3.12 -0.54
N THR A 7 -1.03 3.96 -1.57
CA THR A 7 0.13 4.17 -2.45
C THR A 7 0.88 5.45 -2.12
N GLY A 8 2.12 5.54 -2.61
CA GLY A 8 3.01 6.67 -2.35
C GLY A 8 2.76 7.95 -3.16
N GLY A 9 1.70 8.01 -3.96
CA GLY A 9 1.35 9.25 -4.65
C GLY A 9 0.82 10.32 -3.69
N SER A 10 0.31 11.42 -4.25
CA SER A 10 -0.22 12.57 -3.51
C SER A 10 -1.42 12.18 -2.63
N ILE A 11 -1.15 11.74 -1.40
CA ILE A 11 -2.17 11.37 -0.42
C ILE A 11 -2.34 12.50 0.60
N ASN A 12 -3.59 12.87 0.86
CA ASN A 12 -3.88 13.83 1.91
C ASN A 12 -4.05 13.08 3.24
N CYS A 13 -3.06 13.16 4.12
CA CYS A 13 -3.09 12.50 5.42
C CYS A 13 -4.30 12.92 6.27
N ALA A 14 -4.76 14.18 6.18
CA ALA A 14 -5.94 14.61 6.93
C ALA A 14 -7.21 13.92 6.43
N PHE A 15 -7.37 13.78 5.11
CA PHE A 15 -8.48 13.04 4.51
C PHE A 15 -8.38 11.55 4.82
N ALA A 16 -7.21 10.93 4.60
CA ALA A 16 -7.00 9.51 4.84
C ALA A 16 -7.30 9.15 6.30
N GLY A 17 -6.79 9.93 7.26
CA GLY A 17 -7.07 9.73 8.68
C GLY A 17 -8.55 9.90 9.05
N ALA A 18 -9.26 10.84 8.43
CA ALA A 18 -10.71 10.98 8.64
C ALA A 18 -11.50 9.82 8.01
N PHE A 19 -11.10 9.38 6.82
CA PHE A 19 -11.73 8.28 6.10
C PHE A 19 -11.56 6.95 6.84
N LEU A 20 -10.36 6.69 7.36
CA LEU A 20 -10.02 5.54 8.19
C LEU A 20 -10.72 5.52 9.56
N LYS A 21 -11.23 6.66 10.03
CA LYS A 21 -12.02 6.72 11.27
C LYS A 21 -13.48 6.32 11.07
N ILE A 22 -14.00 6.41 9.85
CA ILE A 22 -15.40 6.12 9.53
C ILE A 22 -15.57 4.80 8.78
N ARG A 23 -14.47 4.13 8.44
CA ARG A 23 -14.40 2.87 7.69
C ARG A 23 -13.41 1.94 8.38
N GLU A 24 -13.84 0.70 8.60
CA GLU A 24 -12.94 -0.37 9.03
C GLU A 24 -12.52 -1.19 7.80
N PHE A 25 -11.25 -1.59 7.79
CA PHE A 25 -10.66 -2.44 6.76
C PHE A 25 -10.11 -3.69 7.43
N ASP A 26 -10.39 -4.84 6.84
CA ASP A 26 -9.89 -6.13 7.30
C ASP A 26 -8.41 -6.33 6.94
N MET A 27 -7.93 -5.65 5.90
CA MET A 27 -6.56 -5.75 5.42
C MET A 27 -6.06 -4.40 4.92
N VAL A 28 -4.89 -3.99 5.37
CA VAL A 28 -4.23 -2.75 4.90
C VAL A 28 -2.93 -3.10 4.19
N ILE A 29 -2.79 -2.64 2.95
CA ILE A 29 -1.62 -2.86 2.10
C ILE A 29 -0.97 -1.51 1.82
N ALA A 30 0.29 -1.35 2.22
CA ALA A 30 1.08 -0.16 1.91
C ALA A 30 1.95 -0.42 0.67
N VAL A 31 1.89 0.48 -0.31
CA VAL A 31 2.62 0.36 -1.58
C VAL A 31 3.69 1.44 -1.67
N ASP A 32 4.95 1.01 -1.73
CA ASP A 32 6.13 1.88 -1.91
C ASP A 32 6.11 3.11 -0.95
N GLY A 33 6.00 4.33 -1.47
CA GLY A 33 5.87 5.55 -0.65
C GLY A 33 4.63 5.63 0.25
N GLY A 34 3.65 4.74 0.07
CA GLY A 34 2.47 4.62 0.94
C GLY A 34 2.85 4.21 2.37
N LEU A 35 4.04 3.62 2.55
CA LEU A 35 4.60 3.30 3.85
C LEU A 35 4.79 4.55 4.74
N ALA A 36 5.20 5.67 4.14
CA ALA A 36 5.32 6.94 4.85
C ALA A 36 3.96 7.49 5.29
N ALA A 37 2.92 7.28 4.48
CA ALA A 37 1.56 7.71 4.79
C ALA A 37 0.97 6.90 5.96
N VAL A 38 1.04 5.57 5.93
CA VAL A 38 0.58 4.74 7.05
C VAL A 38 1.35 5.05 8.33
N LYS A 39 2.66 5.32 8.24
CA LYS A 39 3.47 5.79 9.38
C LYS A 39 2.95 7.12 9.94
N SER A 40 2.69 8.10 9.07
CA SER A 40 2.19 9.42 9.47
C SER A 40 0.77 9.35 10.06
N LEU A 41 -0.05 8.41 9.59
CA LEU A 41 -1.39 8.14 10.09
C LEU A 41 -1.39 7.25 11.34
N ASN A 42 -0.22 6.75 11.75
CA ASN A 42 -0.04 5.78 12.83
C ASN A 42 -0.88 4.50 12.63
N ILE A 43 -0.97 4.05 11.38
CA ILE A 43 -1.67 2.85 10.94
C ILE A 43 -0.64 1.75 10.70
N ARG A 44 -1.01 0.54 11.09
CA ARG A 44 -0.22 -0.65 10.85
C ARG A 44 -0.69 -1.32 9.56
N PRO A 45 0.15 -1.42 8.52
CA PRO A 45 -0.15 -2.24 7.36
C PRO A 45 -0.03 -3.72 7.72
N ASP A 46 -0.87 -4.55 7.10
CA ASP A 46 -0.80 -6.02 7.13
C ASP A 46 0.18 -6.55 6.09
N ALA A 47 0.24 -5.88 4.94
CA ALA A 47 1.18 -6.20 3.87
C ALA A 47 1.85 -4.93 3.35
N ILE A 48 3.10 -5.05 2.93
CA ILE A 48 3.85 -3.98 2.29
C ILE A 48 4.35 -4.52 0.96
N VAL A 49 4.02 -3.79 -0.10
CA VAL A 49 4.29 -4.17 -1.49
C VAL A 49 5.15 -3.09 -2.15
N GLY A 50 6.18 -3.48 -2.89
CA GLY A 50 6.93 -2.57 -3.75
C GLY A 50 8.39 -2.96 -3.92
N ASP A 51 9.14 -2.17 -4.69
CA ASP A 51 10.57 -2.38 -4.91
C ASP A 51 11.45 -1.90 -3.75
N PHE A 52 10.88 -1.10 -2.83
CA PHE A 52 11.54 -0.56 -1.63
C PHE A 52 12.74 0.37 -1.89
N ASP A 53 13.07 0.68 -3.14
CA ASP A 53 14.22 1.52 -3.49
C ASP A 53 14.05 2.99 -3.07
N THR A 54 12.82 3.50 -3.10
CA THR A 54 12.47 4.86 -2.66
C THR A 54 12.21 4.98 -1.16
N VAL A 55 12.05 3.85 -0.46
CA VAL A 55 11.68 3.81 0.95
C VAL A 55 12.94 3.77 1.80
N LYS A 56 13.02 4.61 2.84
CA LYS A 56 14.17 4.57 3.76
C LYS A 56 14.27 3.19 4.41
N GLY A 57 15.44 2.55 4.28
CA GLY A 57 15.72 1.25 4.90
C GLY A 57 15.41 1.21 6.39
N GLU A 58 15.63 2.31 7.12
CA GLU A 58 15.27 2.44 8.54
C GLU A 58 13.78 2.21 8.82
N LEU A 59 12.90 2.68 7.93
CA LEU A 59 11.45 2.53 8.05
C LEU A 59 11.05 1.07 7.82
N LEU A 60 11.61 0.43 6.79
CA LEU A 60 11.44 -1.00 6.52
C LEU A 60 11.90 -1.85 7.70
N GLU A 61 13.09 -1.57 8.24
CA GLU A 61 13.62 -2.29 9.39
C GLU A 61 12.74 -2.15 10.63
N GLU A 62 12.14 -0.97 10.85
CA GLU A 62 11.20 -0.74 11.93
C GLU A 62 9.95 -1.62 11.79
N TYR A 63 9.34 -1.65 10.61
CA TYR A 63 8.18 -2.51 10.32
C TYR A 63 8.54 -4.00 10.40
N ARG A 64 9.73 -4.37 9.91
CA ARG A 64 10.22 -5.75 9.97
C ARG A 64 10.49 -6.20 11.40
N ARG A 65 10.96 -5.29 12.27
CA ARG A 65 11.16 -5.52 13.70
C ARG A 65 9.83 -5.58 14.46
N MET A 66 8.83 -4.82 14.03
CA MET A 66 7.48 -4.88 14.62
C MET A 66 6.86 -6.27 14.47
N GLY A 67 7.15 -6.95 13.35
CA GLY A 67 6.73 -8.33 13.08
C GLY A 67 5.22 -8.45 12.78
N GLY A 68 4.83 -9.48 12.04
CA GLY A 68 3.42 -9.70 11.64
C GLY A 68 2.96 -8.73 10.55
N ILE A 69 3.85 -8.44 9.60
CA ILE A 69 3.58 -7.69 8.36
C ILE A 69 4.17 -8.52 7.23
N ALA A 70 3.38 -8.80 6.20
CA ALA A 70 3.84 -9.47 5.00
C ALA A 70 4.66 -8.48 4.14
N PHE A 71 5.81 -8.89 3.65
CA PHE A 71 6.63 -8.09 2.74
C PHE A 71 6.64 -8.77 1.38
N GLU A 72 6.04 -8.13 0.40
CA GLU A 72 6.03 -8.54 -1.00
C GLU A 72 6.90 -7.59 -1.80
N GLN A 73 8.07 -8.07 -2.21
CA GLN A 73 8.96 -7.28 -3.04
C GLN A 73 8.54 -7.41 -4.50
N HIS A 74 8.43 -6.26 -5.17
CA HIS A 74 8.18 -6.23 -6.60
C HIS A 74 9.32 -6.95 -7.35
N GLN A 75 8.97 -7.87 -8.25
CA GLN A 75 9.97 -8.56 -9.07
C GLN A 75 9.99 -7.89 -10.45
N PRO A 76 11.09 -7.21 -10.83
CA PRO A 76 11.19 -6.49 -12.11
C PRO A 76 11.04 -7.39 -13.34
N GLU A 77 11.12 -8.71 -13.15
CA GLU A 77 10.97 -9.74 -14.18
C GLU A 77 9.52 -9.91 -14.67
N LYS A 78 8.53 -9.42 -13.92
CA LYS A 78 7.11 -9.74 -14.16
C LYS A 78 6.29 -8.65 -14.86
N ASP A 79 6.85 -7.47 -15.13
CA ASP A 79 6.14 -6.34 -15.77
C ASP A 79 4.84 -5.91 -15.03
N GLU A 80 4.61 -6.42 -13.82
CA GLU A 80 3.45 -6.04 -13.00
C GLU A 80 3.71 -4.65 -12.42
N THR A 81 2.69 -3.85 -12.16
CA THR A 81 2.90 -2.60 -11.40
C THR A 81 2.77 -2.86 -9.91
N ASP A 82 3.39 -2.02 -9.06
CA ASP A 82 3.28 -2.16 -7.60
C ASP A 82 1.80 -2.15 -7.13
N THR A 83 0.95 -1.42 -7.84
CA THR A 83 -0.50 -1.37 -7.59
C THR A 83 -1.19 -2.68 -7.98
N GLU A 84 -0.80 -3.29 -9.09
CA GLU A 84 -1.36 -4.57 -9.54
C GLU A 84 -0.94 -5.72 -8.62
N LEU A 85 0.32 -5.71 -8.18
CA LEU A 85 0.80 -6.64 -7.16
C LEU A 85 0.00 -6.51 -5.87
N ALA A 86 -0.22 -5.29 -5.37
CA ALA A 86 -1.03 -5.06 -4.17
C ALA A 86 -2.50 -5.51 -4.34
N LEU A 87 -3.08 -5.33 -5.54
CA LEU A 87 -4.42 -5.82 -5.86
C LEU A 87 -4.47 -7.34 -5.80
N ARG A 88 -3.47 -8.01 -6.37
CA ARG A 88 -3.34 -9.48 -6.32
C ARG A 88 -3.19 -9.97 -4.90
N THR A 89 -2.32 -9.37 -4.09
CA THR A 89 -2.17 -9.70 -2.66
C THR A 89 -3.51 -9.60 -1.93
N ALA A 90 -4.28 -8.55 -2.17
CA ALA A 90 -5.61 -8.40 -1.58
C ALA A 90 -6.59 -9.48 -2.05
N MET A 91 -6.61 -9.81 -3.35
CA MET A 91 -7.45 -10.86 -3.91
C MET A 91 -7.09 -12.25 -3.35
N GLU A 92 -5.79 -12.57 -3.26
CA GLU A 92 -5.30 -13.82 -2.68
C GLU A 92 -5.65 -13.95 -1.20
N ALA A 93 -5.74 -12.83 -0.48
CA ALA A 93 -6.23 -12.79 0.89
C ALA A 93 -7.77 -12.90 1.03
N GLY A 94 -8.52 -12.94 -0.07
CA GLY A 94 -9.99 -13.05 -0.06
C GLY A 94 -10.73 -11.72 0.13
N VAL A 95 -10.04 -10.59 -0.13
CA VAL A 95 -10.67 -9.27 -0.14
C VAL A 95 -11.64 -9.16 -1.33
N ASN A 96 -12.87 -8.71 -1.05
CA ASN A 96 -13.90 -8.53 -2.08
C ASN A 96 -14.09 -7.06 -2.49
N ASP A 97 -13.76 -6.13 -1.61
CA ASP A 97 -13.91 -4.69 -1.84
C ASP A 97 -12.58 -4.02 -1.52
N ILE A 98 -12.01 -3.30 -2.49
CA ILE A 98 -10.68 -2.70 -2.37
C ILE A 98 -10.81 -1.20 -2.51
N VAL A 99 -10.32 -0.46 -1.53
CA VAL A 99 -10.20 0.99 -1.59
C VAL A 99 -8.76 1.36 -1.87
N LEU A 100 -8.53 2.13 -2.92
CA LEU A 100 -7.20 2.62 -3.31
C LEU A 100 -7.06 4.10 -2.96
N LEU A 101 -6.09 4.43 -2.10
CA LEU A 101 -5.74 5.81 -1.73
C LEU A 101 -4.35 6.17 -2.25
N GLY A 102 -4.16 7.41 -2.70
CA GLY A 102 -2.86 7.92 -3.16
C GLY A 102 -2.55 7.66 -4.64
N ALA A 103 -3.34 6.87 -5.36
CA ALA A 103 -3.05 6.49 -6.76
C ALA A 103 -3.19 7.62 -7.79
N THR A 104 -3.69 8.80 -7.42
CA THR A 104 -3.92 9.92 -8.36
C THR A 104 -2.71 10.85 -8.54
N GLY A 105 -1.62 10.65 -7.79
CA GLY A 105 -0.46 11.54 -7.82
C GLY A 105 0.71 11.01 -8.63
N GLY A 106 0.65 11.13 -9.96
CA GLY A 106 1.82 10.99 -10.84
C GLY A 106 1.60 10.09 -12.04
N ARG A 107 1.17 10.69 -13.16
CA ARG A 107 1.00 10.11 -14.51
C ARG A 107 0.22 8.80 -14.59
N LEU A 108 -1.08 8.95 -14.86
CA LEU A 108 -1.85 7.96 -15.63
C LEU A 108 -1.27 7.89 -17.05
N ASP A 109 -0.17 7.18 -17.22
CA ASP A 109 0.31 6.67 -18.51
C ASP A 109 0.28 5.13 -18.46
N HIS A 110 -0.83 4.56 -18.00
CA HIS A 110 -1.18 3.21 -18.39
C HIS A 110 -2.11 3.30 -19.59
N SER A 111 -1.48 3.41 -20.76
CA SER A 111 -2.10 2.92 -21.98
C SER A 111 -2.28 1.42 -21.80
N ILE A 112 -3.50 0.99 -21.49
CA ILE A 112 -3.91 -0.39 -21.76
C ILE A 112 -3.97 -0.50 -23.28
N GLY A 113 -2.95 -1.11 -23.87
CA GLY A 113 -2.89 -1.54 -25.26
C GLY A 113 -2.98 -3.04 -25.34
#